data_AF-A0A6A8LT08-F1
#
_entry.id   AF-A0A6A8LT08-F1
#
_cell.length_a   1.000
_cell.length_b   1.000
_cell.length_c   1.000
_cell.angle_alpha   90.00
_cell.angle_beta   90.00
_cell.angle_gamma   90.00
#
_symmetry.space_group_name_H-M   'P 1'
#
loop_
_entity.id
_entity.type
_entity.pdbx_description
1 polymer ?
#
loop_
_entity_poly.entity_id
_entity_poly.type
_entity_poly.pdbx_seq_one_letter_code
_entity_poly.pdbx_strand_id
1 'polypeptide(L)' 'MNIIYGMIINVIIKKVGVHFMKIAVVTDSTAYLEPEVAEQYGIKVVPIPFIIDNKVYNEGIDITTEEFYSKLKTSESFPS' A
#
# COMPACT_ATOMS: atom_id res chain seq x y z
N MET A 1 -22.74 32.77 1.61
CA MET A 1 -23.02 31.97 0.39
C MET A 1 -22.66 30.49 0.55
N ASN A 2 -21.47 30.13 1.08
CA ASN A 2 -21.03 28.73 1.20
C ASN A 2 -21.80 27.84 2.22
N ILE A 3 -22.31 28.42 3.32
CA ILE A 3 -22.98 27.65 4.38
C ILE A 3 -24.34 27.09 3.93
N ILE A 4 -25.12 27.91 3.22
CA ILE A 4 -26.45 27.53 2.71
C ILE A 4 -26.31 26.40 1.68
N TYR A 5 -25.28 26.46 0.83
CA TYR A 5 -25.00 25.45 -0.19
C TYR A 5 -24.64 24.08 0.43
N GLY A 6 -23.77 24.08 1.44
CA GLY A 6 -23.43 22.86 2.18
C GLY A 6 -24.63 22.24 2.91
N MET A 7 -25.54 23.07 3.43
CA MET A 7 -26.76 22.61 4.10
C MET A 7 -27.73 21.94 3.11
N ILE A 8 -27.92 22.54 1.93
CA ILE A 8 -28.78 21.97 0.87
C ILE A 8 -28.25 20.61 0.41
N ILE A 9 -26.93 20.48 0.17
CA ILE A 9 -26.30 19.21 -0.21
C ILE A 9 -26.53 18.13 0.84
N ASN A 10 -26.34 18.45 2.13
CA ASN A 10 -26.54 17.51 3.22
C ASN A 10 -28.01 17.03 3.33
N VAL A 11 -28.97 17.93 3.12
CA VAL A 11 -30.40 17.58 3.08
C VAL A 11 -30.69 16.63 1.92
N ILE A 12 -30.13 16.89 0.73
CA ILE A 12 -30.32 16.02 -0.44
C ILE A 12 -29.70 14.63 -0.20
N ILE A 13 -28.47 14.55 0.30
CA ILE A 13 -27.78 13.27 0.61
C ILE A 13 -28.63 12.42 1.56
N LYS A 14 -29.15 13.03 2.64
CA LYS A 14 -30.01 12.33 3.61
C LYS A 14 -31.36 11.91 3.03
N LYS A 15 -31.96 12.73 2.16
CA LYS A 15 -33.31 12.49 1.62
C LYS A 15 -33.35 11.50 0.46
N VAL A 16 -32.28 11.45 -0.34
CA VAL A 16 -32.13 10.54 -1.49
C VAL A 16 -31.56 9.17 -1.07
N GLY A 17 -31.08 9.04 0.18
CA GLY A 17 -30.54 7.77 0.69
C GLY A 17 -29.21 7.40 0.03
N VAL A 18 -28.38 8.39 -0.30
CA VAL A 18 -27.05 8.14 -0.87
C VAL A 18 -26.15 7.58 0.23
N HIS A 19 -25.82 6.30 0.15
CA HIS A 19 -24.88 5.67 1.07
C HIS A 19 -23.46 5.81 0.50
N PHE A 20 -22.65 6.65 1.13
CA PHE A 20 -21.22 6.71 0.81
C PHE A 20 -20.53 5.49 1.41
N MET A 21 -20.26 4.52 0.57
CA MET A 21 -19.54 3.32 0.97
C MET A 21 -18.06 3.65 1.16
N LYS A 22 -17.51 3.32 2.33
CA LYS A 22 -16.08 3.45 2.58
C LYS A 22 -15.36 2.27 1.94
N ILE A 23 -14.60 2.54 0.88
CA ILE A 23 -13.78 1.54 0.18
C ILE A 23 -12.33 1.73 0.60
N ALA A 24 -11.66 0.63 0.96
CA ALA A 24 -10.22 0.60 1.19
C ALA A 24 -9.54 -0.13 0.04
N VAL A 25 -8.38 0.36 -0.37
CA VAL A 25 -7.51 -0.29 -1.35
C VAL A 25 -6.29 -0.82 -0.61
N VAL A 26 -6.03 -2.12 -0.76
CA VAL A 26 -4.90 -2.80 -0.15
C VAL A 26 -4.18 -3.60 -1.23
N THR A 27 -2.86 -3.55 -1.22
CA THR A 27 -2.00 -4.34 -2.11
C THR A 27 -0.76 -4.79 -1.35
N ASP A 28 0.09 -5.57 -1.98
CA ASP A 28 1.36 -6.02 -1.42
C ASP A 28 2.56 -5.28 -2.06
N SER A 29 3.76 -5.51 -1.53
CA SER A 29 4.99 -4.85 -2.00
C SER A 29 5.34 -5.16 -3.47
N THR A 30 4.83 -6.25 -4.05
CA THR A 30 5.13 -6.64 -5.44
C THR A 30 4.48 -5.72 -6.48
N ALA A 31 3.58 -4.83 -6.05
CA ALA A 31 3.02 -3.79 -6.90
C ALA A 31 4.00 -2.65 -7.22
N TYR A 32 5.14 -2.56 -6.49
CA TYR A 32 6.18 -1.53 -6.67
C TYR A 32 5.62 -0.10 -6.76
N LEU A 33 4.65 0.23 -5.89
CA LEU A 33 4.13 1.60 -5.80
C LEU A 33 5.16 2.51 -5.12
N GLU A 34 5.39 3.68 -5.71
CA GLU A 34 6.12 4.75 -5.04
C GLU A 34 5.40 5.16 -3.74
N PRO A 35 6.11 5.40 -2.62
CA PRO A 35 5.50 5.73 -1.34
C PRO A 35 4.55 6.94 -1.40
N GLU A 36 4.92 7.97 -2.18
CA GLU A 36 4.12 9.18 -2.35
C GLU A 36 2.78 8.89 -3.05
N VAL A 37 2.76 7.94 -3.99
CA VAL A 37 1.55 7.52 -4.69
C VAL A 37 0.63 6.75 -3.73
N ALA A 38 1.18 5.83 -2.95
CA ALA A 38 0.40 5.08 -1.97
C ALA A 38 -0.21 6.02 -0.92
N GLU A 39 0.55 7.01 -0.44
CA GLU A 39 0.08 8.03 0.49
C GLU A 39 -1.02 8.91 -0.13
N GLN A 40 -0.78 9.44 -1.34
CA GLN A 40 -1.71 10.33 -2.03
C GLN A 40 -3.10 9.70 -2.23
N TYR A 41 -3.15 8.40 -2.52
CA TYR A 41 -4.40 7.68 -2.79
C TYR A 41 -4.92 6.87 -1.61
N GLY A 42 -4.25 6.90 -0.45
CA GLY A 42 -4.64 6.13 0.73
C GLY A 42 -4.60 4.61 0.51
N ILE A 43 -3.65 4.13 -0.30
CA ILE A 43 -3.46 2.71 -0.59
C ILE A 43 -2.61 2.11 0.53
N LYS A 44 -3.10 1.06 1.18
CA LYS A 44 -2.32 0.33 2.17
C LYS A 44 -1.45 -0.73 1.48
N VAL A 45 -0.14 -0.59 1.58
CA VAL A 45 0.81 -1.61 1.11
C VAL A 45 1.20 -2.52 2.27
N VAL A 46 1.13 -3.83 2.06
CA VAL A 46 1.56 -4.86 3.01
C VAL A 46 2.86 -5.50 2.49
N PRO A 47 3.99 -5.42 3.21
CA PRO A 47 5.23 -6.04 2.76
C PRO A 47 5.11 -7.57 2.76
N ILE A 48 5.63 -8.20 1.71
CA ILE A 48 5.84 -9.65 1.66
C ILE A 48 7.31 -9.91 1.94
N PRO A 49 7.66 -10.58 3.06
CA PRO A 49 9.03 -10.91 3.35
C PRO A 49 9.48 -12.14 2.55
N PHE A 50 10.79 -12.25 2.31
CA PHE A 50 11.44 -13.44 1.77
C PHE A 50 12.55 -13.92 2.70
N ILE A 51 12.97 -15.18 2.53
CA ILE A 51 13.99 -15.82 3.35
C ILE A 51 15.20 -16.19 2.48
N ILE A 52 16.40 -15.82 2.90
CA ILE A 52 17.66 -16.26 2.27
C ILE A 52 18.70 -16.58 3.35
N ASP A 53 19.26 -17.80 3.30
CA ASP A 53 20.18 -18.34 4.31
C ASP A 53 19.62 -18.20 5.74
N ASN A 54 18.39 -18.69 5.96
CA ASN A 54 17.67 -18.68 7.25
C ASN A 54 17.39 -17.29 7.85
N LYS A 55 17.55 -16.21 7.07
CA LYS A 55 17.24 -14.85 7.51
C LYS A 55 16.07 -14.28 6.71
N VAL A 56 15.12 -13.70 7.44
CA VAL A 56 13.93 -13.01 6.90
C VAL A 56 14.29 -11.58 6.54
N TYR A 57 13.82 -11.13 5.38
CA TYR A 57 14.02 -9.77 4.87
C TYR A 57 12.71 -9.20 4.36
N ASN A 58 12.46 -7.92 4.65
CA ASN A 58 11.46 -7.11 3.97
C ASN A 58 12.14 -6.33 2.84
N GLU A 59 11.69 -6.54 1.61
CA GLU A 59 12.18 -5.84 0.43
C GLU A 59 12.11 -4.31 0.60
N GLY A 60 13.19 -3.61 0.22
CA GLY A 60 13.25 -2.14 0.25
C GLY A 60 13.33 -1.53 1.66
N ILE A 61 13.24 -2.35 2.71
CA ILE A 61 13.34 -1.91 4.11
C ILE A 61 14.61 -2.47 4.73
N ASP A 62 14.77 -3.81 4.72
CA ASP A 62 15.90 -4.49 5.36
C ASP A 62 17.07 -4.72 4.40
N ILE A 63 16.82 -4.62 3.09
CA ILE A 63 17.78 -4.94 2.03
C ILE A 63 17.42 -4.21 0.74
N THR A 64 18.42 -3.70 0.02
CA THR A 64 18.23 -3.13 -1.31
C THR A 64 18.17 -4.21 -2.39
N THR A 65 17.65 -3.87 -3.57
CA THR A 65 17.64 -4.78 -4.73
C THR A 65 19.06 -5.22 -5.13
N GLU A 66 20.05 -4.32 -5.07
CA GLU A 66 21.45 -4.64 -5.39
C GLU A 66 22.08 -5.58 -4.37
N GLU A 67 21.80 -5.36 -3.08
CA GLU A 67 22.24 -6.25 -1.99
C GLU A 67 21.60 -7.62 -2.10
N PHE A 68 20.30 -7.69 -2.43
CA PHE A 68 19.60 -8.95 -2.67
C PHE A 68 20.28 -9.78 -3.76
N TYR A 69 20.53 -9.20 -4.94
CA TYR A 69 21.20 -9.91 -6.02
C TYR A 69 22.65 -10.27 -5.71
N SER A 70 23.35 -9.44 -4.93
CA SER A 70 24.70 -9.75 -4.47
C SER A 70 24.70 -10.95 -3.53
N LYS A 71 23.74 -11.04 -2.61
CA LYS A 71 23.58 -12.17 -1.69
C LYS A 71 23.14 -13.44 -2.41
N LEU A 72 22.23 -13.33 -3.39
CA LEU A 72 21.74 -14.46 -4.20
C LEU A 72 22.86 -15.16 -4.99
N LYS A 73 23.89 -14.42 -5.44
CA LYS A 73 25.04 -15.02 -6.14
C LYS A 73 25.88 -15.94 -5.26
N THR A 74 25.84 -15.72 -3.94
CA THR A 74 26.68 -16.43 -2.97
C THR A 74 25.87 -17.28 -1.99
N SER A 75 24.54 -17.29 -2.09
CA SER A 75 23.66 -18.00 -1.15
C SER A 75 23.73 -19.50 -1.36
N GLU A 76 23.63 -20.25 -0.26
CA GLU A 76 23.66 -21.72 -0.30
C GLU A 76 22.34 -22.31 -0.81
N SER A 77 21.25 -21.55 -0.67
CA SER A 77 19.89 -21.95 -1.04
C SER A 77 19.16 -20.86 -1.82
N PHE A 78 18.28 -21.27 -2.72
CA PHE A 78 17.36 -20.34 -3.38
C PHE A 78 16.38 -19.72 -2.37
N PRO A 79 16.05 -18.42 -2.49
CA PRO A 79 15.11 -17.77 -1.58
C PRO A 79 13.72 -18.41 -1.57
N SER A 80 13.03 -18.33 -0.43
CA SER A 80 11.64 -18.76 -0.24
C SER A 80 10.74 -17.66 0.29
#